data_AF-A0A837P5P9-F1
#
_entry.id   AF-A0A837P5P9-F1
#
_cell.length_a   1.000
_cell.length_b   1.000
_cell.length_c   1.000
_cell.angle_alpha   90.00
_cell.angle_beta   90.00
_cell.angle_gamma   90.00
#
_symmetry.space_group_name_H-M   'P 1'
#
loop_
_entity.id
_entity.type
_entity.pdbx_description
1 polymer ?
#
loop_
_entity_poly.entity_id
_entity_poly.type
_entity_poly.pdbx_seq_one_letter_code
_entity_poly.pdbx_strand_id
1 'polypeptide(L)'
;MDNNKQALATDELATLPLDHNWYQKLASNFEIIQNYLDTVGADNSKLKGLEDKLDDISNAMKTYEANMHELVNILSDYDVPIAVVDGKVTRTEEGD
;
A
#
# COMPACT_ATOMS: atom_id res chain seq x y z
N MET A 1 24.56 10.96 -17.08
CA MET A 1 23.89 11.96 -16.23
C MET A 1 25.01 12.74 -15.56
N ASP A 2 25.22 13.98 -15.99
CA ASP A 2 26.13 14.89 -15.29
C ASP A 2 25.52 15.18 -13.93
N ASN A 3 26.08 14.59 -12.88
CA ASN A 3 25.86 15.06 -11.53
C ASN A 3 26.53 16.43 -11.47
N ASN A 4 25.76 17.47 -11.79
CA ASN A 4 26.11 18.84 -11.46
C ASN A 4 26.54 18.80 -9.99
N LYS A 5 27.82 19.07 -9.72
CA LYS A 5 28.39 19.15 -8.37
C LYS A 5 27.75 20.37 -7.72
N GLN A 6 26.49 20.24 -7.35
CA GLN A 6 25.74 21.28 -6.70
C GLN A 6 26.42 21.47 -5.36
N ALA A 7 27.05 22.63 -5.17
CA ALA A 7 27.62 22.99 -3.89
C ALA A 7 26.54 22.75 -2.84
N LEU A 8 26.81 21.86 -1.90
CA LEU A 8 25.85 21.56 -0.86
C LEU A 8 25.82 22.78 0.07
N ALA A 9 24.66 23.10 0.64
CA ALA A 9 24.59 24.15 1.66
C ALA A 9 25.56 23.88 2.83
N THR A 10 25.93 22.62 3.05
CA THR A 10 26.99 22.21 4.01
C THR A 10 28.38 22.71 3.64
N ASP A 11 28.68 22.86 2.36
CA ASP A 11 29.97 23.38 1.88
C ASP A 11 30.10 24.87 2.23
N GLU A 12 29.00 25.62 2.13
CA GLU A 12 28.95 27.04 2.53
C GLU A 12 29.03 27.20 4.05
N LEU A 13 28.32 26.35 4.81
CA LEU A 13 28.35 26.34 6.28
C LEU A 13 29.75 26.04 6.85
N ALA A 14 30.56 25.24 6.16
CA ALA A 14 31.94 24.94 6.56
C ALA A 14 32.88 26.16 6.48
N THR A 15 32.48 27.21 5.76
CA THR A 15 33.28 28.45 5.62
C THR A 15 32.97 29.51 6.68
N LEU A 16 31.88 29.34 7.43
CA LEU A 16 31.51 30.25 8.50
C LEU A 16 32.44 30.05 9.72
N PRO A 17 32.80 31.11 10.46
CA PRO A 17 33.65 31.01 11.65
C PRO A 17 32.85 30.49 12.86
N LEU A 18 32.19 29.35 12.70
CA LEU A 18 31.44 28.68 13.76
C LEU A 18 32.41 27.87 14.63
N ASP A 19 32.09 27.74 15.91
CA ASP A 19 32.86 26.88 16.80
C ASP A 19 32.52 25.39 16.57
N HIS A 20 33.37 24.51 17.10
CA HIS A 20 33.20 23.07 16.97
C HIS A 20 31.84 22.58 17.54
N ASN A 21 31.34 23.24 18.58
CA ASN A 21 30.06 22.92 19.21
C ASN A 21 28.88 23.16 18.24
N TRP A 22 28.91 24.25 17.47
CA TRP A 22 27.92 24.52 16.44
C TRP A 22 27.89 23.46 15.35
N TYR A 23 29.05 23.04 14.85
CA TYR A 23 29.14 21.97 13.84
C TYR A 23 28.62 20.63 14.36
N GLN A 24 28.94 20.27 15.60
CA GLN A 24 28.43 19.04 16.22
C GLN A 24 26.90 19.05 16.33
N LYS A 25 26.31 20.17 16.77
CA LYS A 25 24.84 20.30 16.85
C LYS A 25 24.17 20.18 15.48
N LEU A 26 24.77 20.80 14.46
CA LEU A 26 24.25 20.71 13.09
C LEU A 26 24.33 19.28 12.55
N ALA A 27 25.47 18.61 12.72
CA ALA A 27 25.64 17.21 12.32
C ALA A 27 24.64 16.30 13.04
N SER A 28 24.45 16.48 14.35
CA SER A 28 23.46 15.73 15.13
C SER A 28 22.02 15.95 14.63
N ASN A 29 21.66 17.18 14.26
CA ASN A 29 20.36 17.44 13.65
C ASN A 29 20.17 16.70 12.31
N PHE A 30 21.21 16.63 11.47
CA PHE A 30 21.16 15.86 10.23
C PHE A 30 21.02 14.36 10.48
N GLU A 31 21.73 13.79 11.47
CA GLU A 31 21.56 12.38 11.86
C GLU A 31 20.13 12.08 12.33
N ILE A 32 19.53 12.97 13.14
CA ILE A 32 18.14 12.84 13.58
C ILE A 32 17.20 12.85 12.37
N ILE A 33 17.36 13.79 11.44
CA ILE A 33 16.54 13.89 10.23
C ILE A 33 16.69 12.62 9.36
N GLN A 34 17.92 12.15 9.17
CA GLN A 34 18.18 10.92 8.40
C GLN A 34 17.49 9.71 9.01
N ASN A 35 17.58 9.51 10.32
CA ASN A 35 16.89 8.42 11.01
C ASN A 35 15.37 8.46 10.82
N TYR A 36 14.76 9.66 10.87
CA TYR A 36 13.33 9.82 10.59
C TYR A 36 13.00 9.51 9.13
N LEU A 37 13.81 9.97 8.17
CA LEU A 37 13.62 9.69 6.76
C LEU A 37 13.72 8.18 6.45
N ASP A 38 14.67 7.48 7.07
CA ASP A 38 14.83 6.04 6.93
C ASP A 38 13.62 5.29 7.49
N THR A 39 13.09 5.73 8.63
CA THR A 39 11.87 5.18 9.23
C THR A 39 10.67 5.38 8.30
N VAL A 40 10.50 6.58 7.74
CA VAL A 40 9.44 6.89 6.76
C VAL A 40 9.59 6.03 5.51
N GLY A 41 10.82 5.84 5.01
CA GLY A 41 11.10 4.96 3.87
C GLY A 41 10.71 3.51 4.15
N ALA A 42 11.04 3.00 5.34
CA ALA A 42 10.65 1.67 5.77
C ALA A 42 9.12 1.52 5.86
N ASP A 43 8.42 2.49 6.44
CA ASP A 43 6.96 2.46 6.56
C ASP A 43 6.27 2.56 5.19
N ASN A 44 6.81 3.37 4.27
CA ASN A 44 6.33 3.43 2.88
C ASN A 44 6.47 2.07 2.16
N SER A 45 7.58 1.35 2.41
CA SER A 45 7.75 -0.01 1.84
C SER A 45 6.74 -1.02 2.40
N LYS A 46 6.39 -0.91 3.69
CA LYS A 46 5.36 -1.76 4.31
C LYS A 46 3.98 -1.43 3.76
N LEU A 47 3.65 -0.15 3.57
CA LEU A 47 2.39 0.29 2.97
C LEU A 47 2.23 -0.27 1.57
N LYS A 48 3.27 -0.18 0.72
CA LYS A 48 3.25 -0.80 -0.61
C LYS A 48 2.99 -2.31 -0.54
N GLY A 49 3.64 -3.02 0.39
CA GLY A 49 3.38 -4.45 0.59
C GLY A 49 1.97 -4.78 1.09
N LEU A 50 1.28 -3.84 1.74
CA LEU A 50 -0.13 -3.98 2.10
C LEU A 50 -1.05 -3.70 0.90
N GLU A 51 -0.73 -2.72 0.06
CA GLU A 51 -1.43 -2.44 -1.20
C GLU A 51 -1.41 -3.67 -2.10
N ASP A 52 -0.23 -4.27 -2.33
CA ASP A 52 -0.09 -5.48 -3.15
C ASP A 52 -0.97 -6.63 -2.62
N LYS A 53 -1.02 -6.84 -1.29
CA LYS A 53 -1.87 -7.87 -0.67
C LYS A 53 -3.36 -7.57 -0.78
N LEU A 54 -3.76 -6.30 -0.73
CA LEU A 54 -5.15 -5.90 -0.92
C LEU A 54 -5.60 -6.16 -2.36
N ASP A 55 -4.73 -5.91 -3.34
CA ASP A 55 -4.98 -6.22 -4.74
C ASP A 55 -5.14 -7.74 -4.96
N ASP A 56 -4.26 -8.56 -4.37
CA ASP A 56 -4.38 -10.02 -4.41
C ASP A 56 -5.70 -10.51 -3.83
N ILE A 57 -6.10 -9.99 -2.65
CA ILE A 57 -7.39 -10.32 -2.02
C ILE A 57 -8.56 -9.89 -2.92
N SER A 58 -8.51 -8.69 -3.50
CA SER A 58 -9.55 -8.18 -4.39
C SER A 58 -9.74 -9.10 -5.61
N ASN A 59 -8.64 -9.54 -6.22
CA ASN A 59 -8.67 -10.44 -7.36
C ASN A 59 -9.21 -11.83 -7.00
N ALA A 60 -8.83 -12.37 -5.83
CA ALA A 60 -9.37 -13.61 -5.32
C ALA A 60 -10.88 -13.51 -5.05
N MET A 61 -11.35 -12.41 -4.46
CA MET A 61 -12.78 -12.17 -4.20
C MET A 61 -13.60 -12.12 -5.49
N LYS A 62 -13.13 -11.43 -6.53
CA LYS A 62 -13.78 -11.42 -7.86
C LYS A 62 -13.91 -12.82 -8.45
N THR A 63 -12.88 -13.64 -8.28
CA THR A 63 -12.89 -15.04 -8.74
C THR A 63 -13.93 -15.86 -7.98
N TYR A 64 -13.99 -15.72 -6.65
CA TYR A 64 -15.00 -16.40 -5.84
C TYR A 64 -16.42 -15.95 -6.18
N GLU A 65 -16.64 -14.65 -6.37
CA GLU A 65 -17.94 -14.11 -6.78
C GLU A 65 -18.39 -14.69 -8.12
N ALA A 66 -17.51 -14.70 -9.13
CA ALA A 66 -17.81 -15.30 -10.43
C ALA A 66 -18.14 -16.80 -10.32
N ASN A 67 -17.37 -17.56 -9.53
CA ASN A 67 -17.64 -18.98 -9.31
C ASN A 67 -18.97 -19.22 -8.59
N MET A 68 -19.34 -18.37 -7.62
CA MET A 68 -20.61 -18.46 -6.92
C MET A 68 -21.79 -18.17 -7.86
N HIS A 69 -21.67 -17.17 -8.73
CA HIS A 69 -22.67 -16.90 -9.77
C HIS A 69 -22.84 -18.10 -10.70
N GLU A 70 -21.75 -18.71 -11.15
CA GLU A 70 -21.80 -19.88 -12.02
C GLU A 70 -22.45 -21.09 -11.34
N LEU A 71 -22.12 -21.35 -10.07
CA LEU A 71 -22.75 -22.41 -9.29
C LEU A 71 -24.25 -22.19 -9.12
N VAL A 72 -24.67 -20.95 -8.85
CA VAL A 72 -26.09 -20.61 -8.74
C VAL A 72 -26.79 -20.84 -10.07
N ASN A 73 -26.20 -20.43 -11.20
CA ASN A 73 -26.76 -20.69 -12.53
C ASN A 73 -26.93 -22.20 -12.79
N ILE A 74 -25.89 -23.00 -12.52
CA ILE A 74 -25.95 -24.46 -12.68
C ILE A 74 -27.08 -25.06 -11.82
N LEU A 75 -27.22 -24.62 -10.57
CA LEU A 75 -28.25 -25.14 -9.67
C LEU A 75 -29.66 -24.69 -10.09
N SER A 76 -29.81 -23.50 -10.65
CA SER A 76 -31.07 -23.06 -11.25
C SER A 76 -31.48 -23.93 -12.44
N ASP A 77 -30.54 -24.46 -13.24
CA ASP A 77 -30.83 -25.43 -14.31
C ASP A 77 -31.36 -26.78 -13.77
N TYR A 78 -31.18 -27.07 -12.48
CA TYR A 78 -31.73 -28.23 -11.77
C TYR A 78 -32.99 -27.89 -10.95
N ASP A 79 -33.68 -26.79 -11.26
CA ASP A 79 -34.88 -26.29 -10.58
C ASP A 79 -34.69 -26.08 -9.06
N VAL A 80 -33.45 -25.84 -8.60
CA VAL A 80 -33.18 -25.49 -7.21
C VAL A 80 -33.57 -24.01 -7.00
N PRO A 81 -34.48 -23.67 -6.07
CA PRO A 81 -34.97 -22.30 -5.91
C PRO A 81 -33.96 -21.47 -5.12
N ILE A 82 -32.88 -21.05 -5.77
CA ILE A 82 -31.84 -20.18 -5.20
C ILE A 82 -31.42 -19.09 -6.20
N ALA A 83 -30.94 -17.97 -5.67
CA ALA A 83 -30.41 -16.85 -6.45
C ALA A 83 -29.32 -16.11 -5.67
N VAL A 84 -28.55 -15.26 -6.37
CA VAL A 84 -27.68 -14.26 -5.73
C VAL A 84 -28.40 -12.91 -5.71
N VAL A 85 -28.67 -12.39 -4.51
CA VAL A 85 -29.26 -11.05 -4.29
C VAL A 85 -28.34 -10.27 -3.37
N ASP A 86 -27.91 -9.08 -3.79
CA ASP A 86 -26.98 -8.21 -3.04
C ASP A 86 -25.73 -8.96 -2.53
N GLY A 87 -25.15 -9.81 -3.39
CA GLY A 87 -23.95 -10.58 -3.09
C GLY A 87 -24.17 -11.75 -2.11
N LYS A 88 -25.41 -12.12 -1.81
CA LYS A 88 -25.76 -13.25 -0.95
C LYS A 88 -26.56 -14.29 -1.71
N VAL A 89 -26.24 -15.56 -1.47
CA VAL A 89 -27.08 -16.67 -1.92
C VAL A 89 -28.32 -16.73 -1.04
N THR A 90 -29.50 -16.68 -1.63
CA THR A 90 -30.79 -16.76 -0.97
C THR A 90 -31.65 -17.81 -1.63
N ARG A 91 -32.62 -18.37 -0.90
CA ARG A 91 -33.68 -19.15 -1.52
C ARG A 91 -34.63 -18.23 -2.27
N THR A 92 -35.12 -18.66 -3.42
CA THR A 92 -36.28 -18.08 -4.08
C THR A 92 -37.53 -18.86 -3.65
N GLU A 93 -38.71 -18.33 -3.93
CA GLU A 93 -39.94 -19.12 -3.78
C GLU A 93 -39.87 -20.31 -4.76
N GLU A 94 -40.37 -21.49 -4.36
CA GLU A 94 -40.45 -22.65 -5.27
C GLU A 94 -41.24 -22.24 -6.51
N GLY A 95 -40.71 -22.55 -7.70
CA GLY A 95 -41.47 -22.38 -8.94
C GLY A 95 -42.74 -23.22 -8.87
N ASP A 96 -43.88 -22.59 -9.15
CA ASP A 96 -45.20 -23.24 -9.26
C ASP A 96 -45.20 -24.46 -10.20
#